data_AF-A0A5S3YKT9-F1
#
_entry.id   AF-A0A5S3YKT9-F1
#
_cell.length_a   1.000
_cell.length_b   1.000
_cell.length_c   1.000
_cell.angle_alpha   90.00
_cell.angle_beta   90.00
_cell.angle_gamma   90.00
#
_symmetry.space_group_name_H-M   'P 1'
#
loop_
_entity.id
_entity.type
_entity.pdbx_description
1 polymer ?
#
loop_
_entity_poly.entity_id
_entity_poly.type
_entity_poly.pdbx_seq_one_letter_code
_entity_poly.pdbx_strand_id
1 'polypeptide(L)' 'IKVYPWVRAMKIAKERPNTMIYSIYRTAEREADYEWACPLIRPVGVYFFKLKTRKDIQVASLEDAKQYTSAVVKGNIYY' A
#
# COMPACT_ATOMS: atom_id res chain seq x y z
N ILE A 1 21.73 -8.68 4.82
CA ILE A 1 20.26 -8.55 4.66
C ILE A 1 19.96 -8.26 3.20
N LYS A 2 19.01 -8.96 2.56
CA LYS A 2 18.61 -8.70 1.16
C LYS A 2 17.29 -7.94 1.15
N VAL A 3 17.27 -6.77 0.51
CA VAL A 3 16.06 -5.95 0.36
C VAL A 3 15.56 -6.08 -1.08
N TYR A 4 14.27 -6.37 -1.23
CA TYR A 4 13.64 -6.50 -2.55
C TYR A 4 12.58 -5.40 -2.75
N PRO A 5 12.42 -4.88 -3.97
CA PRO A 5 11.23 -4.09 -4.31
C PRO A 5 9.95 -4.88 -4.00
N TRP A 6 8.90 -4.20 -3.53
CA TRP A 6 7.69 -4.86 -3.01
C TRP A 6 7.06 -5.85 -4.00
N VAL A 7 6.95 -5.47 -5.27
CA VAL A 7 6.44 -6.33 -6.35
C VAL A 7 7.24 -7.63 -6.48
N ARG A 8 8.57 -7.56 -6.29
CA ARG A 8 9.46 -8.74 -6.36
C ARG A 8 9.31 -9.62 -5.12
N ALA A 9 9.14 -9.02 -3.94
CA ALA A 9 8.90 -9.77 -2.70
C ALA A 9 7.59 -10.58 -2.79
N MET A 10 6.50 -9.96 -3.27
CA MET A 10 5.22 -10.65 -3.49
C MET A 10 5.36 -11.81 -4.49
N LYS A 11 6.04 -11.58 -5.63
CA LYS A 11 6.30 -12.63 -6.62
C LYS A 11 7.05 -13.82 -6.02
N ILE A 12 8.09 -13.55 -5.23
CA ILE A 12 8.88 -14.59 -4.55
C ILE A 12 8.01 -15.39 -3.58
N ALA A 13 7.16 -14.74 -2.78
CA ALA A 13 6.28 -15.43 -1.85
C ALA A 13 5.19 -16.27 -2.55
N LYS A 14 4.72 -15.84 -3.72
CA LYS A 14 3.72 -16.57 -4.52
C LYS A 14 4.30 -17.78 -5.24
N GLU A 15 5.53 -17.67 -5.75
CA GLU A 15 6.11 -18.70 -6.64
C GLU A 15 7.03 -19.69 -5.92
N ARG A 16 7.57 -19.35 -4.75
CA ARG A 16 8.52 -20.21 -4.05
C ARG A 16 7.87 -20.88 -2.84
N PRO A 17 7.95 -22.22 -2.73
CA PRO A 17 7.45 -22.92 -1.55
C PRO A 17 8.19 -22.48 -0.29
N ASN A 18 7.56 -22.65 0.87
CA ASN A 18 8.13 -22.36 2.19
C ASN A 18 8.62 -20.91 2.35
N THR A 19 7.93 -19.95 1.73
CA THR A 19 8.29 -18.53 1.77
C THR A 19 7.15 -17.71 2.36
N MET A 20 7.46 -16.90 3.39
CA MET A 20 6.49 -16.00 4.02
C MET A 20 6.81 -14.54 3.68
N ILE A 21 5.78 -13.75 3.42
CA ILE A 21 5.87 -12.29 3.24
C ILE A 21 5.13 -11.58 4.38
N TYR A 22 5.79 -10.60 4.99
CA TYR A 22 5.20 -9.75 6.02
C TYR A 22 5.85 -8.35 6.01
N SER A 23 5.13 -7.29 6.38
CA SER A 23 3.67 -7.19 6.50
C SER A 23 3.04 -6.88 5.13
N ILE A 24 1.95 -7.56 4.76
CA ILE A 24 1.19 -7.30 3.52
C ILE A 24 -0.28 -7.00 3.83
N TYR A 25 -0.89 -6.07 3.08
CA TYR A 25 -2.33 -5.82 3.15
C TYR A 25 -3.12 -6.96 2.51
N ARG A 26 -4.15 -7.41 3.24
CA ARG A 26 -5.18 -8.34 2.77
C ARG A 26 -6.21 -7.57 1.93
N THR A 27 -6.36 -7.97 0.67
CA THR A 27 -7.33 -7.42 -0.28
C THR A 27 -8.07 -8.55 -0.97
N ALA A 28 -9.24 -8.29 -1.54
CA ALA A 28 -10.05 -9.31 -2.21
C ALA A 28 -9.29 -10.02 -3.34
N GLU A 29 -8.45 -9.29 -4.08
CA GLU A 29 -7.67 -9.82 -5.20
C GLU A 29 -6.54 -10.76 -4.73
N ARG A 30 -6.06 -10.59 -3.49
CA ARG A 30 -4.97 -11.39 -2.91
C ARG A 30 -5.47 -12.50 -2.01
N GLU A 31 -6.76 -12.54 -1.73
CA GLU A 31 -7.34 -13.46 -0.77
C GLU A 31 -7.02 -14.92 -1.10
N ALA A 32 -7.12 -15.28 -2.39
CA ALA A 32 -6.85 -16.62 -2.90
C ALA A 32 -5.35 -16.92 -3.14
N ASP A 33 -4.48 -15.91 -3.07
CA ASP A 33 -3.05 -16.06 -3.41
C ASP A 33 -2.19 -16.50 -2.21
N TYR A 34 -2.71 -16.40 -0.98
CA TYR A 34 -1.94 -16.62 0.24
C TYR A 34 -2.75 -17.35 1.31
N GLU A 35 -2.05 -18.08 2.17
CA GLU A 35 -2.58 -18.50 3.46
C GLU A 35 -2.38 -17.39 4.49
N TRP A 36 -3.48 -16.89 5.06
CA TRP A 36 -3.47 -15.75 5.99
C TRP A 36 -3.39 -16.24 7.44
N ALA A 37 -2.20 -16.15 8.06
CA ALA A 37 -1.98 -16.62 9.42
C ALA A 37 -2.80 -15.84 10.47
N CYS A 38 -2.60 -14.53 10.60
CA CYS A 38 -3.38 -13.66 11.48
C CYS A 38 -3.23 -12.17 11.12
N PRO A 39 -4.14 -11.30 11.57
CA PRO A 39 -3.96 -9.85 11.43
C PRO A 39 -2.79 -9.37 12.29
N LEU A 40 -1.73 -8.84 11.66
CA LEU A 40 -0.58 -8.29 12.38
C LEU A 40 -0.87 -6.90 12.97
N ILE A 41 -1.67 -6.09 12.27
CA ILE A 41 -2.08 -4.75 12.68
C ILE A 41 -3.55 -4.54 12.37
N ARG A 42 -4.22 -3.66 13.13
CA ARG A 42 -5.55 -3.18 12.77
C ARG A 42 -5.48 -2.35 11.48
N PRO A 43 -6.57 -2.28 10.70
CA PRO A 43 -6.64 -1.40 9.55
C PRO A 43 -6.22 0.02 9.92
N VAL A 44 -5.24 0.55 9.18
CA VAL A 44 -4.78 1.93 9.32
C VAL A 44 -5.46 2.80 8.28
N GLY A 45 -5.85 4.00 8.67
CA GLY A 45 -6.39 4.98 7.74
C GLY A 45 -5.33 5.39 6.71
N VAL A 46 -5.77 5.63 5.48
CA VAL A 46 -4.94 6.21 4.43
C VAL A 46 -5.17 7.71 4.44
N TYR A 47 -4.08 8.49 4.40
CA TYR A 47 -4.14 9.94 4.48
C TYR A 47 -3.32 10.57 3.36
N PHE A 48 -3.80 11.70 2.86
CA PHE A 48 -2.98 12.59 2.04
C PHE A 48 -2.10 13.45 2.94
N PHE A 49 -0.87 13.67 2.51
CA PHE A 49 0.06 14.56 3.17
C PHE A 49 0.42 15.69 2.22
N LYS A 50 0.51 16.91 2.75
CA LYS A 50 1.04 18.06 2.04
C LYS A 50 2.10 18.76 2.88
N LEU A 51 2.98 19.51 2.22
CA LEU A 51 3.93 20.38 2.92
C LEU A 51 3.16 21.46 3.68
N LYS A 52 3.47 21.63 4.97
CA LYS A 52 2.85 22.65 5.84
C LYS A 52 3.00 24.08 5.29
N THR A 53 4.07 24.33 4.52
CA THR A 53 4.37 25.63 3.90
C THR A 53 3.52 25.94 2.67
N ARG A 54 2.90 24.93 2.03
CA ARG A 54 2.04 25.09 0.85
C ARG A 54 0.63 25.56 1.26
N LYS A 55 0.40 26.87 1.17
CA LYS A 55 -0.88 27.53 1.48
C LYS A 55 -1.87 27.53 0.31
N ASP A 56 -1.37 27.29 -0.90
CA ASP A 56 -2.12 27.18 -2.15
C ASP A 56 -2.96 25.91 -2.23
N ILE A 57 -2.53 24.83 -1.56
CA ILE A 57 -3.26 23.55 -1.55
C ILE A 57 -4.35 23.61 -0.47
N GLN A 58 -5.60 23.74 -0.89
CA GLN A 58 -6.79 23.66 -0.03
C GLN A 58 -7.65 22.48 -0.49
N VAL A 59 -7.88 21.52 0.41
CA VAL A 59 -8.58 20.26 0.12
C VAL A 59 -9.55 20.01 1.28
N ALA A 60 -10.85 20.07 1.00
CA ALA A 60 -11.91 19.78 1.97
C ALA A 60 -12.58 18.42 1.71
N SER A 61 -12.48 17.92 0.47
CA SER A 61 -13.02 16.64 0.01
C SER A 61 -11.98 15.86 -0.81
N LEU A 62 -12.25 14.58 -1.07
CA LEU A 62 -11.41 13.77 -1.97
C LEU A 62 -11.48 14.27 -3.42
N GLU A 63 -12.60 14.87 -3.81
CA GLU A 63 -12.81 15.47 -5.13
C GLU A 63 -11.85 16.64 -5.37
N ASP A 64 -11.64 17.50 -4.36
CA ASP A 64 -10.70 18.62 -4.45
C ASP A 64 -9.26 18.13 -4.69
N ALA A 65 -8.90 16.98 -4.11
CA ALA A 65 -7.57 16.40 -4.25
C ALA A 65 -7.24 16.03 -5.71
N LYS A 66 -8.25 15.75 -6.56
CA LYS A 66 -8.06 15.43 -7.98
C LYS A 66 -7.53 16.60 -8.80
N GLN A 67 -7.65 17.83 -8.29
CA GLN A 67 -7.13 19.04 -8.96
C GLN A 67 -5.61 19.19 -8.84
N TYR A 68 -4.98 18.42 -7.96
CA TYR A 68 -3.54 18.48 -7.70
C TYR A 68 -2.83 17.21 -8.17
N THR A 69 -1.55 17.33 -8.51
CA THR A 69 -0.72 16.17 -8.75
C THR A 69 -0.48 15.43 -7.43
N SER A 70 -1.02 14.22 -7.32
CA SER A 70 -0.76 13.30 -6.22
C SER A 70 0.30 12.27 -6.62
N ALA A 71 1.01 11.72 -5.63
CA ALA A 71 1.96 10.65 -5.83
C ALA A 71 1.69 9.53 -4.82
N VAL A 72 1.68 8.28 -5.30
CA VAL A 72 1.54 7.09 -4.48
C VAL A 72 2.71 6.15 -4.75
N VAL A 73 3.04 5.29 -3.78
CA VAL A 73 4.06 4.26 -3.97
C VAL A 73 3.58 3.27 -5.03
N LYS A 74 4.40 3.02 -6.05
CA LYS A 74 4.07 2.05 -7.11
C LYS A 74 3.84 0.65 -6.52
N GLY A 75 2.68 0.06 -6.82
CA GLY A 75 2.26 -1.22 -6.26
C GLY A 75 1.61 -1.14 -4.88
N ASN A 76 1.26 0.07 -4.42
CA ASN A 76 0.33 0.25 -3.32
C ASN A 76 -1.07 -0.23 -3.73
N ILE A 77 -1.87 -0.64 -2.75
CA ILE A 77 -3.24 -1.15 -2.93
C ILE A 77 -4.27 -0.03 -3.14
N TYR A 78 -3.90 1.22 -2.89
CA TYR A 78 -4.74 2.40 -3.10
C TYR A 78 -4.23 3.14 -4.34
N TYR A 79 -5.03 3.12 -5.40
CA TYR A 79 -4.79 3.80 -6.68
C TYR A 79 -5.68 5.05 -6.81
#